data_AF-A0A952N291-F1
#
_entry.id   AF-A0A952N291-F1
#
_cell.length_a   1.000
_cell.length_b   1.000
_cell.length_c   1.000
_cell.angle_alpha   90.00
_cell.angle_beta   90.00
_cell.angle_gamma   90.00
#
_symmetry.space_group_name_H-M   'P 1'
#
loop_
_entity.id
_entity.type
_entity.pdbx_description
1 polymer ?
#
loop_
_entity_poly.entity_id
_entity_poly.type
_entity_poly.pdbx_seq_one_letter_code
_entity_poly.pdbx_strand_id
1 'polypeptide(L)'
;MKFVSAFIASVCVLVLTASAPRTQEEVELTCVKKQMSTQTCHYNFTIDGIRYRFIDNGCKQKKENVIKKAKAGKLALAKDWKIECEAKKKE
;
A
#
# COMPACT_ATOMS: atom_id res chain seq x y z
N MET A 1 -11.53 -32.79 -45.14
CA MET A 1 -11.62 -31.47 -44.47
C MET A 1 -12.06 -31.64 -43.02
N LYS A 2 -11.16 -32.01 -42.09
CA LYS A 2 -11.49 -32.17 -40.65
C LYS A 2 -10.31 -31.85 -39.70
N PHE A 3 -9.30 -31.11 -40.14
CA PHE A 3 -8.07 -30.89 -39.34
C PHE A 3 -7.70 -29.42 -39.11
N VAL A 4 -8.52 -28.46 -39.55
CA VAL A 4 -8.19 -27.03 -39.44
C VAL A 4 -8.88 -26.37 -38.24
N SER A 5 -9.88 -27.02 -37.63
CA SER A 5 -10.70 -26.37 -36.59
C SER A 5 -10.17 -26.54 -35.15
N ALA A 6 -9.14 -27.37 -34.93
CA ALA A 6 -8.64 -27.68 -33.59
C ALA A 6 -7.48 -26.78 -33.13
N PHE A 7 -6.76 -26.13 -34.05
CA PHE A 7 -5.59 -25.32 -33.69
C PHE A 7 -5.94 -23.90 -33.21
N ILE A 8 -7.10 -23.37 -33.61
CA ILE A 8 -7.50 -21.99 -33.28
C ILE A 8 -8.04 -21.89 -31.85
N ALA A 9 -8.58 -22.99 -31.29
CA ALA A 9 -9.10 -23.00 -29.91
C ALA A 9 -7.98 -23.06 -28.84
N SER A 10 -6.77 -23.49 -29.19
CA SER A 10 -5.68 -23.67 -28.21
C SER A 10 -4.93 -22.38 -27.89
N VAL A 11 -5.02 -21.34 -28.74
CA VAL A 11 -4.28 -20.08 -28.54
C VAL A 11 -5.00 -19.13 -27.58
N CYS A 12 -6.32 -19.25 -27.41
CA CYS A 12 -7.07 -18.39 -26.48
C CYS A 12 -6.89 -18.75 -25.00
N VAL A 13 -6.42 -19.95 -24.67
CA VAL A 13 -6.28 -20.41 -23.26
C VAL A 13 -4.97 -19.93 -22.63
N LEU A 14 -3.95 -19.59 -23.43
CA LEU A 14 -2.63 -19.17 -22.93
C LEU A 14 -2.53 -17.69 -22.57
N VAL A 15 -3.53 -16.88 -22.90
CA VAL A 15 -3.52 -15.42 -22.60
C VAL A 15 -4.05 -15.12 -21.18
N LEU A 16 -4.65 -16.10 -20.49
CA LEU A 16 -5.25 -15.90 -19.16
C LEU A 16 -4.31 -16.15 -17.98
N THR A 17 -3.09 -16.66 -18.19
CA THR A 17 -2.13 -16.93 -17.09
C THR A 17 -1.07 -15.85 -16.90
N ALA A 18 -1.08 -14.78 -17.71
CA ALA A 18 -0.18 -13.64 -17.56
C ALA A 18 -0.67 -12.58 -16.55
N SER A 19 -1.54 -12.96 -15.60
CA SER A 19 -1.73 -12.16 -14.39
C SER A 19 -0.50 -12.35 -13.50
N ALA A 20 0.57 -11.62 -13.84
CA ALA A 20 1.74 -11.42 -13.01
C ALA A 20 1.28 -11.16 -11.55
N PRO A 21 2.02 -11.67 -10.54
CA PRO A 21 1.64 -11.50 -9.15
C PRO A 21 1.43 -10.02 -8.91
N ARG A 22 0.24 -9.66 -8.40
CA ARG A 22 0.00 -8.36 -7.80
C ARG A 22 1.15 -8.14 -6.83
N THR A 23 2.05 -7.22 -7.15
CA THR A 23 2.96 -6.63 -6.18
C THR A 23 2.03 -6.16 -5.07
N GLN A 24 1.91 -6.93 -4.00
CA GLN A 24 1.29 -6.44 -2.79
C GLN A 24 2.29 -5.40 -2.31
N GLU A 25 2.10 -4.14 -2.71
CA GLU A 25 2.86 -3.01 -2.18
C GLU A 25 2.94 -3.24 -0.66
N GLU A 26 4.16 -3.45 -0.15
CA GLU A 26 4.33 -3.85 1.24
C GLU A 26 4.15 -2.59 2.09
N VAL A 27 2.90 -2.28 2.41
CA VAL A 27 2.55 -1.13 3.25
C VAL A 27 2.80 -1.47 4.71
N GLU A 28 3.95 -1.03 5.21
CA GLU A 28 4.33 -1.11 6.62
C GLU A 28 4.03 0.22 7.32
N LEU A 29 3.25 0.17 8.40
CA LEU A 29 3.10 1.33 9.28
C LEU A 29 4.28 1.37 10.26
N THR A 30 5.19 2.32 10.08
CA THR A 30 6.39 2.46 10.91
C THR A 30 6.07 3.03 12.29
N CYS A 31 5.38 4.17 12.35
CA CYS A 31 4.98 4.75 13.63
C CYS A 31 3.80 5.73 13.49
N VAL A 32 3.21 6.06 14.64
CA VAL A 32 2.18 7.10 14.76
C VAL A 32 2.65 8.09 15.82
N LYS A 33 2.79 9.37 15.46
CA LYS A 33 3.09 10.44 16.42
C LYS A 33 1.93 11.42 16.51
N LYS A 34 1.48 11.67 17.74
CA LYS A 34 0.46 12.67 18.04
C LYS A 34 1.14 13.98 18.42
N GLN A 35 0.83 15.03 17.68
CA GLN A 35 1.24 16.40 17.98
C GLN A 35 0.12 17.08 18.78
N MET A 36 0.34 17.25 20.08
CA MET A 36 -0.69 17.75 21.01
C MET A 36 -1.07 19.21 20.75
N SER A 37 -0.11 20.06 20.36
CA SER A 37 -0.34 21.49 20.12
C SER A 37 -1.32 21.78 18.97
N THR A 38 -1.34 20.92 17.95
CA THR A 38 -2.22 21.05 16.77
C THR A 38 -3.28 19.95 16.71
N GLN A 39 -3.38 19.13 17.76
CA GLN A 39 -4.25 17.95 17.81
C GLN A 39 -4.15 17.06 16.56
N THR A 40 -2.94 16.91 16.01
CA THR A 40 -2.71 16.24 14.72
C THR A 40 -2.04 14.89 14.92
N CYS A 41 -2.48 13.87 14.19
CA CYS A 41 -1.85 12.55 14.19
C CYS A 41 -1.10 12.31 12.89
N HIS A 42 0.22 12.08 12.99
CA HIS A 42 1.09 11.77 11.86
C HIS A 42 1.28 10.24 11.80
N TYR A 43 0.83 9.64 10.71
CA TYR A 43 1.01 8.21 10.43
C TYR A 43 2.11 8.09 9.38
N ASN A 44 3.22 7.48 9.75
CA ASN A 44 4.36 7.29 8.87
C ASN A 44 4.38 5.86 8.37
N PHE A 45 4.47 5.71 7.06
CA PHE A 45 4.50 4.45 6.35
C PHE A 45 5.83 4.29 5.63
N THR A 46 6.26 3.04 5.50
CA THR A 46 7.21 2.60 4.49
C THR A 46 6.42 1.78 3.48
N ILE A 47 6.46 2.16 2.21
CA ILE A 47 5.81 1.43 1.11
C ILE A 47 6.89 1.15 0.09
N ASP A 48 7.21 -0.12 -0.11
CA ASP A 48 8.28 -0.59 -1.01
C ASP A 48 9.63 0.12 -0.74
N GLY A 49 9.95 0.31 0.54
CA GLY A 49 11.17 1.01 1.00
C GLY A 49 11.10 2.54 0.94
N ILE A 50 10.03 3.12 0.39
CA ILE A 50 9.86 4.58 0.27
C ILE A 50 9.06 5.10 1.47
N ARG A 51 9.52 6.23 2.04
CA ARG A 51 8.90 6.87 3.20
C ARG A 51 7.72 7.74 2.78
N TYR A 52 6.56 7.45 3.38
CA TYR A 52 5.32 8.18 3.17
C TYR A 52 4.71 8.62 4.50
N ARG A 53 3.86 9.64 4.45
CA ARG A 53 3.15 10.15 5.61
C ARG A 53 1.72 10.53 5.30
N PHE A 54 0.83 10.20 6.23
CA PHE A 54 -0.54 10.67 6.29
C PHE A 54 -0.74 11.55 7.53
N ILE A 55 -1.50 12.64 7.39
CA ILE A 55 -1.82 13.56 8.46
C ILE A 55 -3.32 13.52 8.72
N ASP A 56 -3.70 13.18 9.95
CA ASP A 56 -5.08 13.24 10.42
C ASP A 56 -5.26 14.43 11.37
N ASN A 57 -5.90 15.48 10.88
CA ASN A 57 -6.23 16.67 11.64
C ASN A 57 -7.36 16.36 12.63
N GLY A 58 -7.05 16.42 13.92
CA GLY A 58 -7.98 16.08 15.00
C GLY A 58 -7.93 14.61 15.44
N CYS A 59 -7.03 13.78 14.88
CA CYS A 59 -6.87 12.38 15.27
C CYS A 59 -8.21 11.59 15.27
N LYS A 60 -9.07 11.82 14.28
CA LYS A 60 -10.43 11.28 14.22
C LYS A 60 -10.47 9.82 13.73
N GLN A 61 -9.44 9.38 13.02
CA GLN A 61 -9.38 8.05 12.43
C GLN A 61 -8.74 7.04 13.38
N LYS A 62 -9.37 5.87 13.52
CA LYS A 62 -8.74 4.73 14.18
C LYS A 62 -7.55 4.24 13.36
N LYS A 63 -6.45 3.86 14.03
CA LYS A 63 -5.20 3.41 13.42
C LYS A 63 -5.43 2.30 12.39
N GLU A 64 -6.28 1.33 12.70
CA GLU A 64 -6.59 0.18 11.86
C GLU A 64 -7.27 0.60 10.55
N ASN A 65 -8.12 1.63 10.62
CA ASN A 65 -8.78 2.18 9.44
C ASN A 65 -7.79 2.90 8.53
N VAL A 66 -6.84 3.64 9.11
CA VAL A 66 -5.77 4.30 8.35
C VAL A 66 -4.90 3.27 7.64
N ILE A 67 -4.47 2.21 8.33
CA ILE A 67 -3.69 1.11 7.72
C ILE A 67 -4.47 0.46 6.57
N LYS A 68 -5.76 0.16 6.77
CA LYS A 68 -6.62 -0.43 5.72
C LYS A 68 -6.72 0.49 4.51
N LYS A 69 -6.92 1.80 4.72
CA LYS A 69 -6.99 2.78 3.63
C LYS A 69 -5.65 2.94 2.91
N ALA A 70 -4.52 2.88 3.63
CA ALA A 70 -3.18 2.91 3.05
C ALA A 70 -2.96 1.71 2.12
N LYS A 71 -3.23 0.49 2.61
CA LYS A 71 -3.17 -0.76 1.82
C LYS A 71 -4.10 -0.78 0.62
N ALA A 72 -5.20 -0.04 0.68
CA ALA A 72 -6.16 0.08 -0.42
C ALA A 72 -5.83 1.23 -1.39
N GLY A 73 -4.74 1.98 -1.20
CA GLY A 73 -4.39 3.14 -2.01
C GLY A 73 -5.38 4.32 -1.87
N LYS A 74 -6.15 4.37 -0.77
CA LYS A 74 -7.22 5.36 -0.55
C LYS A 74 -6.80 6.55 0.34
N LEU A 75 -5.53 6.64 0.71
CA LEU A 75 -4.99 7.79 1.42
C LEU A 75 -4.17 8.66 0.48
N ALA A 76 -4.36 9.98 0.59
CA ALA A 76 -3.43 10.94 0.03
C ALA A 76 -2.17 10.94 0.91
N LEU A 77 -1.15 10.18 0.48
CA LEU A 77 0.13 10.09 1.17
C LEU A 77 1.07 11.18 0.64
N ALA A 78 1.64 11.95 1.56
CA ALA A 78 2.77 12.82 1.23
C ALA A 78 4.06 12.01 1.24
N LYS A 79 4.95 12.28 0.28
CA LYS A 79 6.32 11.77 0.34
C LYS A 79 7.05 12.40 1.52
N ASP A 80 7.96 11.62 2.10
CA ASP A 80 8.83 11.96 3.20
C ASP A 80 8.16 12.10 4.57
N TRP A 81 8.88 11.62 5.58
CA TRP A 81 8.52 11.82 6.98
C TRP A 81 8.98 13.22 7.40
N LYS A 82 8.04 14.08 7.83
CA LYS A 82 8.43 15.31 8.53
C LYS A 82 8.77 15.08 10.01
N ILE A 83 8.43 13.90 10.52
CA ILE A 83 8.69 13.52 11.90
C ILE A 83 9.38 12.16 11.86
N GLU A 84 10.65 12.11 12.25
CA GLU A 84 11.42 10.88 12.20
C GLU A 84 10.81 9.83 13.15
N CYS A 85 10.56 8.62 12.64
CA CYS A 85 10.34 7.45 13.48
C CYS A 85 11.69 6.83 13.76
N GLU A 86 11.96 6.46 15.01
CA GLU A 86 13.01 5.48 15.28
C GLU A 86 12.56 4.19 14.60
N ALA A 87 13.28 3.78 13.55
CA ALA A 87 13.04 2.48 12.95
C ALA A 87 13.25 1.46 14.06
N LYS A 88 12.24 0.60 14.31
CA LYS A 88 12.43 -0.53 15.21
C LYS A 88 13.65 -1.29 14.71
N LYS A 89 14.74 -1.31 15.49
CA LYS A 89 15.82 -2.26 15.26
C LYS A 89 15.15 -3.63 15.29
N LYS A 90 15.17 -4.33 14.15
CA LYS A 90 14.88 -5.77 14.14
C LYS A 90 16.01 -6.38 14.96
N GLU A 91 15.68 -6.84 16.16
CA GLU A 91 16.54 -7.70 16.97
C GLU A 91 16.42 -9.13 16.46
#